data_AF-A0A1A2DPH8-F1
#
_entry.id   AF-A0A1A2DPH8-F1
#
_cell.length_a   1.000
_cell.length_b   1.000
_cell.length_c   1.000
_cell.angle_alpha   90.00
_cell.angle_beta   90.00
_cell.angle_gamma   90.00
#
_symmetry.space_group_name_H-M   'P 1'
#
loop_
_entity.id
_entity.type
_entity.pdbx_description
1 polymer ?
#
loop_
_entity_poly.entity_id
_entity_poly.type
_entity_poly.pdbx_seq_one_letter_code
_entity_poly.pdbx_strand_id
1 'polypeptide(L)'
;MSEGLEQPVTRLDERVVRDGDVRLSSDRWYGPPPEDDCPCGSRRQAARCHRAKDGSWVAEPPPPLLTGPRTGYCNPGCYARASNDCDEELTREHFISDDVLGSISWDGKVVVVEGAAWQDKTQRQKTIGRNSLSSRMLCRRHNNALSPLDKMAAEFFRYSLDDHIDIFKYLGNDDRDSFPRGFTMISGPYFELWMLKVIWGAIEAGAMEVDGHAAYRFRLGVTTEQLAEILWRGQPWPASWGLYVLLDHDPDQPAIPRAIRLRPASMGSEILGGYIQIAGFEFLLSFETPPVRRIYRPCGITFSRRGFPPSSYKMVAFAWPEIGHPIINVVSNVPPEENYAVPKNPRAASFHRRIAEGSLNVRPVQGQGPYNPSVP
;
A
#
# COMPACT_ATOMS: atom_id res chain seq x y z
N MET A 1 -0.01 16.14 21.39
CA MET A 1 0.40 17.50 21.76
C MET A 1 1.76 17.77 21.15
N SER A 2 1.83 18.84 20.36
CA SER A 2 2.91 19.25 19.47
C SER A 2 3.97 20.10 20.20
N GLU A 3 4.66 19.53 21.19
CA GLU A 3 5.75 20.25 21.85
C GLU A 3 7.04 20.15 21.03
N GLY A 4 7.34 21.21 20.28
CA GLY A 4 8.63 21.40 19.61
C GLY A 4 8.59 21.81 18.14
N LEU A 5 7.42 22.12 17.58
CA LEU A 5 7.28 22.59 16.20
C LEU A 5 6.98 24.09 16.20
N GLU A 6 7.89 24.90 15.64
CA GLU A 6 7.74 26.37 15.60
C GLU A 6 6.54 26.85 14.76
N GLN A 7 6.00 26.00 13.87
CA GLN A 7 4.81 26.27 13.05
C GLN A 7 4.11 24.94 12.66
N PRO A 8 2.82 24.96 12.25
CA PRO A 8 2.12 23.76 11.80
C PRO A 8 2.84 23.14 10.59
N VAL A 9 3.02 21.83 10.61
CA VAL A 9 3.68 21.08 9.55
C VAL A 9 2.73 21.01 8.35
N THR A 10 3.19 21.44 7.18
CA THR A 10 2.37 21.46 5.97
C THR A 10 1.76 20.08 5.69
N ARG A 11 0.49 20.04 5.30
CA ARG A 11 -0.15 18.79 4.87
C ARG A 11 0.56 18.19 3.66
N LEU A 12 0.54 16.87 3.57
CA LEU A 12 0.91 16.18 2.33
C LEU A 12 -0.30 15.97 1.42
N ASP A 13 -1.52 15.91 1.96
CA ASP A 13 -2.75 15.60 1.22
C ASP A 13 -2.52 14.41 0.25
N GLU A 14 -2.85 14.57 -1.04
CA GLU A 14 -2.66 13.54 -2.07
C GLU A 14 -1.20 13.39 -2.56
N ARG A 15 -0.28 14.23 -2.11
CA ARG A 15 1.08 14.31 -2.64
C ARG A 15 1.97 13.20 -2.08
N VAL A 16 2.71 12.54 -2.98
CA VAL A 16 3.85 11.71 -2.62
C VAL A 16 5.15 12.49 -2.84
N VAL A 17 5.95 12.60 -1.78
CA VAL A 17 7.25 13.27 -1.83
C VAL A 17 8.32 12.25 -2.18
N ARG A 18 9.17 12.55 -3.17
CA ARG A 18 10.24 11.66 -3.64
C ARG A 18 11.57 12.42 -3.70
N ASP A 19 12.61 11.81 -3.15
CA ASP A 19 14.00 12.16 -3.39
C ASP A 19 14.76 10.90 -3.85
N GLY A 20 15.15 10.89 -5.13
CA GLY A 20 15.76 9.73 -5.81
C GLY A 20 17.10 9.31 -5.24
N ASP A 21 17.87 10.25 -4.70
CA ASP A 21 19.20 9.99 -4.13
C ASP A 21 19.54 11.03 -3.05
N VAL A 22 19.06 10.75 -1.84
CA VAL A 22 19.29 11.61 -0.67
C VAL A 22 20.78 11.83 -0.44
N ARG A 23 21.17 13.03 -0.01
CA ARG A 23 22.55 13.32 0.38
C ARG A 23 23.01 12.44 1.54
N LEU A 24 24.21 11.87 1.44
CA LEU A 24 24.81 11.13 2.55
C LEU A 24 25.16 12.09 3.70
N SER A 25 24.69 11.77 4.91
CA SER A 25 24.99 12.53 6.13
C SER A 25 26.01 11.79 7.01
N SER A 26 26.84 12.53 7.74
CA SER A 26 27.78 11.97 8.74
C SER A 26 27.05 11.17 9.82
N ASP A 27 25.85 11.63 10.19
CA ASP A 27 25.02 11.07 11.25
C ASP A 27 24.14 9.90 10.78
N ARG A 28 24.30 9.46 9.52
CA ARG A 28 23.62 8.32 8.89
C ARG A 28 22.09 8.33 9.06
N TRP A 29 21.47 9.47 8.79
CA TRP A 29 20.01 9.59 8.79
C TRP A 29 19.38 8.79 7.64
N TYR A 30 18.21 8.20 7.90
CA TYR A 30 17.32 7.73 6.84
C TYR A 30 16.48 8.91 6.32
N GLY A 31 16.60 9.20 5.03
CA GLY A 31 16.04 10.39 4.42
C GLY A 31 16.89 11.65 4.62
N PRO A 32 16.43 12.81 4.12
CA PRO A 32 17.18 14.06 4.21
C PRO A 32 17.58 14.45 5.65
N PRO A 33 18.82 14.92 5.85
CA PRO A 33 19.31 15.47 7.12
C PRO A 33 18.38 16.55 7.71
N PRO A 34 18.42 16.77 9.04
CA PRO A 34 17.59 17.78 9.68
C PRO A 34 17.82 19.21 9.15
N GLU A 35 19.06 19.54 8.78
CA GLU A 35 19.48 20.83 8.26
C GLU A 35 19.25 21.02 6.75
N ASP A 36 19.03 19.94 6.00
CA ASP A 36 18.77 19.98 4.57
C ASP A 36 17.33 20.47 4.31
N ASP A 37 17.06 20.96 3.10
CA ASP A 37 15.72 21.37 2.71
C ASP A 37 14.74 20.18 2.75
N CYS A 38 13.55 20.44 3.26
CA CYS A 38 12.49 19.44 3.31
C CYS A 38 12.10 19.04 1.88
N PRO A 39 12.06 17.73 1.56
CA PRO A 39 11.78 17.26 0.20
C PRO A 39 10.33 17.56 -0.24
N CYS A 40 9.47 18.04 0.67
CA CYS A 40 8.16 18.56 0.32
C CYS A 40 8.20 19.85 -0.51
N GLY A 41 9.37 20.42 -0.81
CA GLY A 41 9.51 21.60 -1.67
C GLY A 41 9.12 22.92 -1.01
N SER A 42 8.88 22.92 0.31
CA SER A 42 8.61 24.14 1.09
C SER A 42 9.83 25.06 1.22
N ARG A 43 11.03 24.57 0.88
CA ARG A 43 12.33 25.24 1.11
C ARG A 43 12.62 25.57 2.57
N ARG A 44 11.88 24.94 3.50
CA ARG A 44 12.18 24.96 4.93
C ARG A 44 13.11 23.80 5.24
N GLN A 45 13.99 23.98 6.22
CA GLN A 45 14.77 22.87 6.77
C GLN A 45 13.87 21.72 7.21
N ALA A 46 14.29 20.47 6.97
CA ALA A 46 13.52 19.28 7.28
C ALA A 46 13.08 19.26 8.76
N ALA A 47 13.99 19.57 9.70
CA ALA A 47 13.70 19.63 11.13
C ALA A 47 12.69 20.71 11.55
N ARG A 48 12.49 21.71 10.68
CA ARG A 48 11.49 22.77 10.85
C ARG A 48 10.26 22.53 9.97
N CYS A 49 10.13 21.37 9.37
CA CYS A 49 9.05 21.03 8.45
C CYS A 49 8.53 19.63 8.80
N HIS A 50 8.78 18.62 7.97
CA HIS A 50 8.22 17.28 8.17
C HIS A 50 9.06 16.35 9.04
N ARG A 51 10.26 16.74 9.48
CA ARG A 51 11.14 15.85 10.25
C ARG A 51 11.06 16.15 11.74
N ALA A 52 10.64 15.15 12.52
CA ALA A 52 10.50 15.26 13.96
C ALA A 52 11.82 14.98 14.70
N LYS A 53 11.85 15.32 16.00
CA LYS A 53 13.02 15.16 16.88
C LYS A 53 13.45 13.70 17.09
N ASP A 54 12.51 12.76 17.02
CA ASP A 54 12.79 11.32 17.12
C ASP A 54 13.25 10.71 15.78
N GLY A 55 13.42 11.54 14.74
CA GLY A 55 13.84 11.13 13.41
C GLY A 55 12.70 10.64 12.52
N SER A 56 11.47 10.55 13.04
CA SER A 56 10.29 10.23 12.24
C SER A 56 9.88 11.38 11.33
N TRP A 57 9.01 11.07 10.38
CA TRP A 57 8.38 12.07 9.53
C TRP A 57 6.95 12.29 9.98
N VAL A 58 6.53 13.55 10.03
CA VAL A 58 5.22 13.97 10.53
C VAL A 58 4.55 14.89 9.53
N ALA A 59 3.22 14.84 9.46
CA ALA A 59 2.40 15.74 8.65
C ALA A 59 1.06 15.98 9.34
N GLU A 60 0.44 17.12 9.08
CA GLU A 60 -0.93 17.37 9.56
C GLU A 60 -1.92 16.28 9.09
N PRO A 61 -2.95 15.98 9.90
CA PRO A 61 -3.98 15.05 9.50
C PRO A 61 -4.72 15.60 8.26
N PRO A 62 -5.06 14.72 7.30
CA PRO A 62 -5.81 15.16 6.14
C PRO A 62 -7.22 15.61 6.54
N PRO A 63 -7.84 16.52 5.76
CA PRO A 63 -9.25 16.84 5.96
C PRO A 63 -10.14 15.64 5.63
N PRO A 64 -11.40 15.61 6.12
CA PRO A 64 -12.40 14.69 5.62
C PRO A 64 -12.54 14.76 4.09
N LEU A 65 -12.74 13.62 3.42
CA LEU A 65 -12.94 13.58 1.97
C LEU A 65 -14.27 14.25 1.56
N LEU A 66 -15.25 14.29 2.45
CA LEU A 66 -16.51 15.01 2.31
C LEU A 66 -16.68 16.00 3.46
N THR A 67 -16.70 17.30 3.14
CA THR A 67 -16.79 18.41 4.12
C THR A 67 -18.11 19.17 4.09
N GLY A 68 -18.95 18.98 3.07
CA GLY A 68 -20.28 19.62 2.97
C GLY A 68 -21.36 18.94 3.81
N PRO A 69 -22.58 19.52 3.88
CA PRO A 69 -23.72 18.88 4.57
C PRO A 69 -24.01 17.50 3.97
N ARG A 70 -24.61 16.62 4.77
CA ARG A 70 -25.12 15.32 4.27
C ARG A 70 -26.28 15.55 3.33
N THR A 71 -26.37 14.75 2.28
CA THR A 71 -27.49 14.84 1.32
C THR A 71 -28.81 14.34 1.91
N GLY A 72 -28.78 13.49 2.93
CA GLY A 72 -29.98 12.85 3.46
C GLY A 72 -30.54 11.76 2.54
N TYR A 73 -29.74 11.31 1.57
CA TYR A 73 -30.11 10.28 0.60
C TYR A 73 -29.23 9.02 0.70
N CYS A 74 -29.88 7.86 0.65
CA CYS A 74 -29.24 6.54 0.62
C CYS A 74 -29.43 5.88 -0.75
N ASN A 75 -28.42 5.95 -1.62
CA ASN A 75 -28.49 5.26 -2.91
C ASN A 75 -28.40 3.73 -2.71
N PRO A 76 -29.39 2.92 -3.10
CA PRO A 76 -29.45 1.50 -2.74
C PRO A 76 -28.29 0.66 -3.28
N GLY A 77 -27.63 1.09 -4.37
CA GLY A 77 -26.49 0.40 -4.97
C GLY A 77 -25.11 0.96 -4.59
N CYS A 78 -25.06 1.97 -3.71
CA CYS A 78 -23.80 2.49 -3.20
C CYS A 78 -23.43 1.73 -1.92
N TYR A 79 -22.24 1.13 -1.81
CA TYR A 79 -21.87 0.42 -0.57
C TYR A 79 -21.75 1.36 0.63
N ALA A 80 -21.50 2.64 0.39
CA ALA A 80 -21.53 3.70 1.42
C ALA A 80 -22.95 4.16 1.81
N ARG A 81 -24.02 3.53 1.33
CA ARG A 81 -25.43 3.96 1.55
C ARG A 81 -25.79 4.23 3.01
N ALA A 82 -25.16 3.51 3.92
CA ALA A 82 -25.31 3.64 5.36
C ALA A 82 -25.01 5.07 5.87
N SER A 83 -24.21 5.85 5.14
CA SER A 83 -23.85 7.24 5.50
C SER A 83 -24.99 8.25 5.32
N ASN A 84 -26.05 7.89 4.60
CA ASN A 84 -27.13 8.81 4.20
C ASN A 84 -26.62 10.10 3.51
N ASP A 85 -25.53 9.96 2.75
CA ASP A 85 -24.80 11.06 2.10
C ASP A 85 -24.50 10.76 0.62
N CYS A 86 -25.36 9.98 -0.03
CA CYS A 86 -25.20 9.61 -1.44
C CYS A 86 -25.72 10.69 -2.39
N ASP A 87 -25.30 10.62 -3.66
CA ASP A 87 -26.09 11.16 -4.78
C ASP A 87 -26.81 10.03 -5.54
N GLU A 88 -27.68 10.41 -6.48
CA GLU A 88 -28.56 9.49 -7.22
C GLU A 88 -27.82 8.66 -8.29
N GLU A 89 -26.72 9.20 -8.82
CA GLU A 89 -26.00 8.58 -9.93
C GLU A 89 -25.01 7.51 -9.45
N LEU A 90 -25.23 6.26 -9.82
CA LEU A 90 -24.25 5.17 -9.62
C LEU A 90 -23.19 5.14 -10.71
N THR A 91 -21.94 5.07 -10.27
CA THR A 91 -20.72 5.02 -11.08
C THR A 91 -20.00 3.68 -10.91
N ARG A 92 -19.09 3.37 -11.83
CA ARG A 92 -18.18 2.22 -11.71
C ARG A 92 -17.00 2.61 -10.83
N GLU A 93 -16.67 1.74 -9.90
CA GLU A 93 -15.52 1.91 -9.02
C GLU A 93 -14.52 0.78 -9.19
N HIS A 94 -13.23 1.13 -9.25
CA HIS A 94 -12.11 0.19 -9.26
C HIS A 94 -11.53 0.08 -7.85
N PHE A 95 -11.82 -1.02 -7.12
CA PHE A 95 -11.33 -1.18 -5.75
C PHE A 95 -9.79 -1.10 -5.67
N ILE A 96 -9.07 -1.61 -6.69
CA ILE A 96 -7.68 -1.21 -6.99
C ILE A 96 -7.74 -0.15 -8.08
N SER A 97 -7.31 1.08 -7.81
CA SER A 97 -7.44 2.19 -8.75
C SER A 97 -6.87 1.90 -10.13
N ASP A 98 -7.51 2.44 -11.17
CA ASP A 98 -7.12 2.21 -12.56
C ASP A 98 -5.67 2.67 -12.83
N ASP A 99 -5.21 3.75 -12.21
CA ASP A 99 -3.82 4.22 -12.31
C ASP A 99 -2.80 3.24 -11.71
N VAL A 100 -3.14 2.58 -10.59
CA VAL A 100 -2.33 1.50 -10.02
C VAL A 100 -2.32 0.30 -10.98
N LEU A 101 -3.46 -0.07 -11.56
CA LEU A 101 -3.52 -1.13 -12.57
C LEU A 101 -2.70 -0.79 -13.82
N GLY A 102 -2.66 0.49 -14.21
CA GLY A 102 -1.81 0.99 -15.28
C GLY A 102 -0.32 0.83 -14.98
N SER A 103 0.09 1.01 -13.73
CA SER A 103 1.47 0.79 -13.28
C SER A 103 1.85 -0.69 -13.24
N ILE A 104 0.88 -1.58 -13.00
CA ILE A 104 1.07 -3.04 -13.04
C ILE A 104 1.14 -3.56 -14.49
N SER A 105 0.35 -2.98 -15.39
CA SER A 105 0.29 -3.38 -16.79
C SER A 105 1.56 -2.98 -17.56
N TRP A 106 2.06 -3.87 -18.44
CA TRP A 106 3.20 -3.54 -19.31
C TRP A 106 2.78 -2.63 -20.46
N ASP A 107 1.64 -2.90 -21.07
CA ASP A 107 1.11 -2.16 -22.22
C ASP A 107 0.09 -1.08 -21.81
N GLY A 108 -0.18 -0.96 -20.50
CA GLY A 108 -1.16 -0.06 -19.93
C GLY A 108 -2.61 -0.47 -20.17
N LYS A 109 -2.89 -1.67 -20.71
CA LYS A 109 -4.26 -2.07 -21.13
C LYS A 109 -4.79 -3.26 -20.36
N VAL A 110 -3.97 -4.29 -20.20
CA VAL A 110 -4.39 -5.58 -19.63
C VAL A 110 -3.56 -5.99 -18.43
N VAL A 111 -4.19 -6.76 -17.55
CA VAL A 111 -3.58 -7.39 -16.37
C VAL A 111 -4.03 -8.85 -16.29
N VAL A 112 -3.24 -9.67 -15.63
CA VAL A 112 -3.62 -11.04 -15.25
C VAL A 112 -4.18 -11.02 -13.85
N VAL A 113 -5.37 -11.58 -13.69
CA VAL A 113 -6.04 -11.78 -12.40
C VAL A 113 -6.08 -13.26 -12.06
N GLU A 114 -5.83 -13.57 -10.80
CA GLU A 114 -5.80 -14.93 -10.27
C GLU A 114 -6.35 -14.95 -8.83
N GLY A 115 -7.21 -15.92 -8.53
CA GLY A 115 -7.82 -16.11 -7.21
C GLY A 115 -8.99 -15.18 -6.88
N ALA A 116 -9.60 -14.52 -7.87
CA ALA A 116 -10.83 -13.77 -7.63
C ALA A 116 -12.02 -14.72 -7.40
N ALA A 117 -12.91 -14.41 -6.47
CA ALA A 117 -14.04 -15.29 -6.13
C ALA A 117 -15.03 -15.52 -7.30
N TRP A 118 -15.08 -14.62 -8.28
CA TRP A 118 -15.86 -14.77 -9.50
C TRP A 118 -15.19 -15.61 -10.60
N GLN A 119 -13.93 -16.01 -10.42
CA GLN A 119 -13.23 -16.87 -11.38
C GLN A 119 -13.74 -18.30 -11.30
N ASP A 120 -13.82 -18.95 -12.45
CA ASP A 120 -14.06 -20.38 -12.51
C ASP A 120 -12.91 -21.13 -11.82
N LYS A 121 -13.22 -22.03 -10.89
CA LYS A 121 -12.21 -22.76 -10.09
C LYS A 121 -11.27 -23.62 -10.94
N THR A 122 -11.63 -23.93 -12.18
CA THR A 122 -10.81 -24.64 -13.18
C THR A 122 -9.90 -23.71 -13.99
N GLN A 123 -10.26 -22.42 -14.14
CA GLN A 123 -9.42 -21.39 -14.77
C GLN A 123 -8.78 -20.49 -13.71
N ARG A 124 -7.60 -20.91 -13.26
CA ARG A 124 -6.88 -20.20 -12.19
C ARG A 124 -6.41 -18.80 -12.59
N GLN A 125 -6.24 -18.50 -13.88
CA GLN A 125 -5.71 -17.22 -14.35
C GLN A 125 -6.55 -16.69 -15.52
N LYS A 126 -6.85 -15.39 -15.49
CA LYS A 126 -7.58 -14.72 -16.56
C LYS A 126 -6.93 -13.38 -16.89
N THR A 127 -6.58 -13.17 -18.15
CA THR A 127 -6.19 -11.85 -18.66
C THR A 127 -7.45 -11.04 -18.90
N ILE A 128 -7.53 -9.85 -18.30
CA ILE A 128 -8.67 -8.94 -18.45
C ILE A 128 -8.19 -7.51 -18.70
N GLY A 129 -9.04 -6.71 -19.33
CA GLY A 129 -8.81 -5.27 -19.42
C GLY A 129 -8.90 -4.62 -18.04
N ARG A 130 -8.14 -3.55 -17.80
CA ARG A 130 -8.18 -2.80 -16.53
C ARG A 130 -9.60 -2.39 -16.13
N ASN A 131 -10.37 -1.89 -17.10
CA ASN A 131 -11.78 -1.52 -16.94
C ASN A 131 -12.70 -2.68 -16.50
N SER A 132 -12.27 -3.93 -16.59
CA SER A 132 -13.03 -5.09 -16.12
C SER A 132 -12.88 -5.32 -14.61
N LEU A 133 -11.90 -4.70 -13.95
CA LEU A 133 -11.72 -4.67 -12.49
C LEU A 133 -12.50 -3.53 -11.83
N SER A 134 -13.67 -3.21 -12.35
CA SER A 134 -14.61 -2.28 -11.70
C SER A 134 -16.01 -2.81 -11.69
N SER A 135 -16.75 -2.46 -10.64
CA SER A 135 -18.17 -2.75 -10.49
C SER A 135 -18.96 -1.49 -10.11
N ARG A 136 -20.25 -1.49 -10.44
CA ARG A 136 -21.15 -0.34 -10.25
C ARG A 136 -21.65 -0.33 -8.80
N MET A 137 -20.79 0.11 -7.88
CA MET A 137 -20.97 -0.05 -6.42
C MET A 137 -20.85 1.25 -5.61
N LEU A 138 -20.57 2.39 -6.26
CA LEU A 138 -20.50 3.69 -5.60
C LEU A 138 -21.32 4.73 -6.35
N CYS A 139 -21.97 5.61 -5.60
CA CYS A 139 -22.54 6.81 -6.19
C CYS A 139 -21.42 7.81 -6.57
N ARG A 140 -21.67 8.67 -7.55
CA ARG A 140 -20.68 9.61 -8.09
C ARG A 140 -20.08 10.49 -7.00
N ARG A 141 -20.87 10.92 -6.00
CA ARG A 141 -20.39 11.71 -4.87
C ARG A 141 -19.32 10.98 -4.04
N HIS A 142 -19.60 9.75 -3.61
CA HIS A 142 -18.65 8.97 -2.80
C HIS A 142 -17.45 8.54 -3.61
N ASN A 143 -17.64 8.19 -4.89
CA ASN A 143 -16.55 7.78 -5.77
C ASN A 143 -15.57 8.93 -6.04
N ASN A 144 -16.07 10.11 -6.44
CA ASN A 144 -15.23 11.28 -6.70
C ASN A 144 -14.40 11.69 -5.47
N ALA A 145 -14.95 11.51 -4.26
CA ALA A 145 -14.27 11.83 -3.02
C ALA A 145 -13.04 10.94 -2.74
N LEU A 146 -12.93 9.76 -3.37
CA LEU A 146 -11.80 8.85 -3.20
C LEU A 146 -10.59 9.22 -4.07
N SER A 147 -10.75 10.12 -5.04
CA SER A 147 -9.68 10.49 -5.99
C SER A 147 -8.34 10.89 -5.34
N PRO A 148 -8.32 11.67 -4.23
CA PRO A 148 -7.07 11.99 -3.53
C PRO A 148 -6.31 10.75 -3.03
N LEU A 149 -7.05 9.73 -2.54
CA LEU A 149 -6.46 8.48 -2.07
C LEU A 149 -5.87 7.68 -3.24
N ASP A 150 -6.60 7.60 -4.34
CA ASP A 150 -6.18 6.84 -5.52
C ASP A 150 -4.95 7.44 -6.21
N LYS A 151 -4.87 8.77 -6.31
CA LYS A 151 -3.67 9.47 -6.83
C LYS A 151 -2.44 9.21 -5.98
N MET A 152 -2.57 9.37 -4.66
CA MET A 152 -1.49 9.11 -3.71
C MET A 152 -0.99 7.67 -3.85
N ALA A 153 -1.91 6.70 -3.89
CA ALA A 153 -1.56 5.29 -4.02
C ALA A 153 -0.89 4.95 -5.36
N ALA A 154 -1.33 5.55 -6.46
CA ALA A 154 -0.72 5.34 -7.78
C ALA A 154 0.73 5.85 -7.81
N GLU A 155 0.99 7.05 -7.29
CA GLU A 155 2.35 7.58 -7.19
C GLU A 155 3.22 6.74 -6.24
N PHE A 156 2.69 6.36 -5.08
CA PHE A 156 3.36 5.51 -4.12
C PHE A 156 3.76 4.16 -4.74
N PHE A 157 2.84 3.53 -5.46
CA PHE A 157 3.07 2.26 -6.13
C PHE A 157 4.19 2.39 -7.18
N ARG A 158 4.15 3.44 -8.01
CA ARG A 158 5.16 3.69 -9.02
C ARG A 158 6.55 3.87 -8.41
N TYR A 159 6.69 4.71 -7.39
CA TYR A 159 7.99 4.92 -6.74
C TYR A 159 8.48 3.66 -6.01
N SER A 160 7.58 2.91 -5.37
CA SER A 160 7.92 1.64 -4.73
C SER A 160 8.43 0.61 -5.75
N LEU A 161 7.82 0.57 -6.94
CA LEU A 161 8.28 -0.27 -8.03
C LEU A 161 9.66 0.17 -8.56
N ASP A 162 9.87 1.47 -8.76
CA ASP A 162 11.15 2.02 -9.21
C ASP A 162 12.27 1.67 -8.22
N ASP A 163 12.03 1.85 -6.91
CA ASP A 163 12.98 1.51 -5.86
C ASP A 163 13.24 0.01 -5.79
N HIS A 164 12.20 -0.82 -5.93
CA HIS A 164 12.35 -2.27 -5.93
C HIS A 164 13.17 -2.76 -7.13
N ILE A 165 12.89 -2.22 -8.32
CA ILE A 165 13.68 -2.50 -9.54
C ILE A 165 15.13 -2.07 -9.35
N ASP A 166 15.38 -0.88 -8.80
CA ASP A 166 16.75 -0.39 -8.57
C ASP A 166 17.57 -1.32 -7.70
N ILE A 167 16.97 -1.89 -6.65
CA ILE A 167 17.66 -2.83 -5.76
C ILE A 167 17.95 -4.17 -6.46
N PHE A 168 17.15 -4.54 -7.47
CA PHE A 168 17.35 -5.76 -8.26
C PHE A 168 18.33 -5.65 -9.41
N LYS A 169 18.60 -4.45 -9.91
CA LYS A 169 19.40 -4.29 -11.13
C LYS A 169 20.82 -4.88 -11.02
N TYR A 170 21.37 -5.03 -9.83
CA TYR A 170 22.68 -5.64 -9.65
C TYR A 170 22.57 -7.17 -9.60
N LEU A 171 23.06 -7.81 -10.68
CA LEU A 171 23.22 -9.26 -10.87
C LEU A 171 24.65 -9.61 -11.32
N GLY A 172 25.64 -8.78 -11.00
CA GLY A 172 27.03 -8.92 -11.47
C GLY A 172 27.25 -8.52 -12.94
N ASN A 173 26.29 -7.82 -13.54
CA ASN A 173 26.30 -7.37 -14.95
C ASN A 173 26.42 -5.84 -15.11
N ASP A 174 26.54 -5.10 -14.00
CA ASP A 174 26.89 -3.67 -14.00
C ASP A 174 28.00 -3.39 -12.97
N ASP A 175 28.78 -2.33 -13.18
CA ASP A 175 29.95 -1.98 -12.37
C ASP A 175 29.60 -1.18 -11.09
N ARG A 176 28.33 -1.18 -10.64
CA ARG A 176 27.93 -0.35 -9.49
C ARG A 176 28.22 -1.06 -8.17
N ASP A 177 28.91 -0.37 -7.28
CA ASP A 177 29.18 -0.81 -5.90
C ASP A 177 28.05 -0.46 -4.91
N SER A 178 27.03 0.26 -5.37
CA SER A 178 25.98 0.87 -4.55
C SER A 178 24.70 1.13 -5.37
N PHE A 179 23.57 1.25 -4.67
CA PHE A 179 22.33 1.80 -5.24
C PHE A 179 21.93 3.11 -4.54
N PRO A 180 21.19 4.02 -5.23
CA PRO A 180 20.83 5.33 -4.72
C PRO A 180 20.03 5.28 -3.42
N ARG A 181 20.23 6.29 -2.57
CA ARG A 181 19.51 6.48 -1.29
C ARG A 181 18.11 7.00 -1.56
N GLY A 182 17.22 6.11 -1.97
CA GLY A 182 15.86 6.49 -2.30
C GLY A 182 15.07 6.84 -1.05
N PHE A 183 14.40 7.99 -1.06
CA PHE A 183 13.44 8.40 -0.05
C PHE A 183 12.09 8.70 -0.70
N THR A 184 11.04 8.12 -0.15
CA THR A 184 9.64 8.37 -0.51
C THR A 184 8.86 8.65 0.76
N MET A 185 8.09 9.73 0.82
CA MET A 185 7.26 10.09 1.96
C MET A 185 5.80 10.28 1.52
N ILE A 186 4.90 9.66 2.26
CA ILE A 186 3.44 9.72 2.04
C ILE A 186 2.71 10.04 3.34
N SER A 187 1.47 10.50 3.24
CA SER A 187 0.57 10.62 4.39
C SER A 187 0.18 9.23 4.90
N GLY A 188 0.59 8.89 6.13
CA GLY A 188 0.20 7.64 6.80
C GLY A 188 -1.33 7.49 6.90
N PRO A 189 -2.08 8.53 7.37
CA PRO A 189 -3.53 8.46 7.43
C PRO A 189 -4.22 8.25 6.08
N TYR A 190 -3.79 8.92 5.00
CA TYR A 190 -4.35 8.65 3.66
C TYR A 190 -4.01 7.26 3.16
N PHE A 191 -2.81 6.75 3.43
CA PHE A 191 -2.48 5.36 3.08
C PHE A 191 -3.40 4.37 3.80
N GLU A 192 -3.65 4.58 5.10
CA GLU A 192 -4.58 3.75 5.89
C GLU A 192 -6.03 3.81 5.38
N LEU A 193 -6.52 5.00 5.00
CA LEU A 193 -7.83 5.17 4.35
C LEU A 193 -7.89 4.50 2.97
N TRP A 194 -6.82 4.58 2.18
CA TRP A 194 -6.74 3.90 0.90
C TRP A 194 -6.79 2.39 1.07
N MET A 195 -6.11 1.82 2.08
CA MET A 195 -6.22 0.40 2.37
C MET A 195 -7.65 -0.01 2.73
N LEU A 196 -8.38 0.81 3.49
CA LEU A 196 -9.80 0.57 3.80
C LEU A 196 -10.64 0.55 2.53
N LYS A 197 -10.45 1.55 1.66
CA LYS A 197 -11.10 1.62 0.36
C LYS A 197 -10.87 0.35 -0.47
N VAL A 198 -9.63 -0.13 -0.54
CA VAL A 198 -9.28 -1.32 -1.33
C VAL A 198 -9.93 -2.58 -0.77
N ILE A 199 -9.78 -2.86 0.54
CA ILE A 199 -10.29 -4.09 1.14
C ILE A 199 -11.82 -4.09 1.16
N TRP A 200 -12.44 -2.98 1.59
CA TRP A 200 -13.91 -2.89 1.62
C TRP A 200 -14.48 -2.95 0.20
N GLY A 201 -13.92 -2.20 -0.75
CA GLY A 201 -14.34 -2.27 -2.15
C GLY A 201 -14.18 -3.66 -2.77
N ALA A 202 -13.12 -4.40 -2.43
CA ALA A 202 -12.92 -5.77 -2.94
C ALA A 202 -13.96 -6.77 -2.39
N ILE A 203 -14.41 -6.59 -1.14
CA ILE A 203 -15.51 -7.36 -0.55
C ILE A 203 -16.83 -7.02 -1.23
N GLU A 204 -17.14 -5.73 -1.38
CA GLU A 204 -18.38 -5.25 -2.04
C GLU A 204 -18.43 -5.63 -3.53
N ALA A 205 -17.27 -5.77 -4.17
CA ALA A 205 -17.15 -6.29 -5.53
C ALA A 205 -17.40 -7.80 -5.64
N GLY A 206 -17.48 -8.53 -4.53
CA GLY A 206 -17.47 -9.99 -4.51
C GLY A 206 -16.18 -10.57 -5.09
N ALA A 207 -15.04 -9.87 -4.91
CA ALA A 207 -13.77 -10.26 -5.50
C ALA A 207 -12.94 -11.19 -4.59
N MET A 208 -13.25 -11.25 -3.29
CA MET A 208 -12.52 -12.04 -2.28
C MET A 208 -13.34 -13.24 -1.81
N GLU A 209 -12.66 -14.31 -1.42
CA GLU A 209 -13.27 -15.56 -0.91
C GLU A 209 -12.78 -15.84 0.53
N VAL A 210 -13.67 -16.31 1.39
CA VAL A 210 -13.38 -16.83 2.74
C VAL A 210 -14.13 -18.15 2.90
N ASP A 211 -13.42 -19.20 3.33
CA ASP A 211 -13.98 -20.54 3.55
C ASP A 211 -14.83 -21.07 2.38
N GLY A 212 -14.38 -20.87 1.14
CA GLY A 212 -15.10 -21.38 -0.04
C GLY A 212 -16.18 -20.45 -0.60
N HIS A 213 -16.50 -19.34 0.09
CA HIS A 213 -17.62 -18.46 -0.19
C HIS A 213 -17.17 -17.02 -0.44
N ALA A 214 -17.90 -16.30 -1.30
CA ALA A 214 -17.65 -14.88 -1.50
C ALA A 214 -17.72 -14.12 -0.16
N ALA A 215 -16.66 -13.37 0.13
CA ALA A 215 -16.61 -12.46 1.26
C ALA A 215 -17.73 -11.43 1.12
N TYR A 216 -18.51 -11.23 2.18
CA TYR A 216 -19.70 -10.36 2.12
C TYR A 216 -19.75 -9.28 3.20
N ARG A 217 -18.98 -9.41 4.28
CA ARG A 217 -18.87 -8.39 5.34
C ARG A 217 -17.66 -8.61 6.24
N PHE A 218 -17.29 -7.56 6.97
CA PHE A 218 -16.43 -7.66 8.13
C PHE A 218 -17.12 -8.31 9.33
N ARG A 219 -16.32 -8.71 10.31
CA ARG A 219 -16.77 -9.31 11.58
C ARG A 219 -17.83 -8.47 12.29
N LEU A 220 -18.59 -9.11 13.19
CA LEU A 220 -19.53 -8.40 14.05
C LEU A 220 -18.81 -7.30 14.85
N GLY A 221 -19.44 -6.13 14.93
CA GLY A 221 -18.87 -4.93 15.56
C GLY A 221 -18.20 -3.96 14.58
N VAL A 222 -17.97 -4.36 13.33
CA VAL A 222 -17.52 -3.47 12.25
C VAL A 222 -18.71 -3.16 11.34
N THR A 223 -19.31 -1.98 11.48
CA THR A 223 -20.51 -1.60 10.72
C THR A 223 -20.16 -0.73 9.51
N THR A 224 -20.98 -0.80 8.46
CA THR A 224 -20.79 -0.01 7.24
C THR A 224 -20.97 1.49 7.51
N GLU A 225 -21.82 1.87 8.47
CA GLU A 225 -21.95 3.25 8.95
C GLU A 225 -20.61 3.74 9.50
N GLN A 226 -20.01 2.99 10.44
CA GLN A 226 -18.75 3.37 11.07
C GLN A 226 -17.61 3.46 10.05
N LEU A 227 -17.52 2.51 9.12
CA LEU A 227 -16.53 2.55 8.06
C LEU A 227 -16.73 3.73 7.12
N ALA A 228 -17.98 4.10 6.81
CA ALA A 228 -18.25 5.28 5.99
C ALA A 228 -17.87 6.59 6.69
N GLU A 229 -18.11 6.68 8.00
CA GLU A 229 -17.69 7.84 8.79
C GLU A 229 -16.17 7.99 8.86
N ILE A 230 -15.45 6.88 9.00
CA ILE A 230 -13.99 6.87 8.97
C ILE A 230 -13.49 7.27 7.56
N LEU A 231 -13.99 6.61 6.52
CA LEU A 231 -13.48 6.77 5.16
C LEU A 231 -13.73 8.17 4.58
N TRP A 232 -14.96 8.70 4.71
CA TRP A 232 -15.33 9.95 4.06
C TRP A 232 -15.44 11.15 4.99
N ARG A 233 -15.79 10.94 6.27
CA ARG A 233 -16.14 12.04 7.20
C ARG A 233 -15.07 12.34 8.24
N GLY A 234 -13.94 11.65 8.18
CA GLY A 234 -12.79 11.91 9.05
C GLY A 234 -13.02 11.51 10.50
N GLN A 235 -13.95 10.58 10.76
CA GLN A 235 -14.09 10.00 12.08
C GLN A 235 -12.79 9.28 12.46
N PRO A 236 -12.28 9.47 13.70
CA PRO A 236 -11.13 8.72 14.17
C PRO A 236 -11.37 7.21 14.14
N TRP A 237 -10.31 6.47 13.83
CA TRP A 237 -10.28 5.03 13.97
C TRP A 237 -10.49 4.61 15.43
N PRO A 238 -11.32 3.59 15.71
CA PRO A 238 -11.35 2.96 17.03
C PRO A 238 -9.96 2.49 17.47
N ALA A 239 -9.78 2.37 18.79
CA ALA A 239 -8.50 1.93 19.34
C ALA A 239 -8.06 0.59 18.75
N SER A 240 -6.79 0.51 18.37
CA SER A 240 -6.18 -0.67 17.72
C SER A 240 -6.69 -0.99 16.31
N TRP A 241 -7.55 -0.17 15.70
CA TRP A 241 -7.89 -0.34 14.29
C TRP A 241 -6.91 0.44 13.43
N GLY A 242 -6.58 -0.10 12.25
CA GLY A 242 -5.79 0.60 11.27
C GLY A 242 -4.68 -0.25 10.66
N LEU A 243 -3.60 0.41 10.27
CA LEU A 243 -2.46 -0.16 9.59
C LEU A 243 -1.54 -0.90 10.56
N TYR A 244 -1.20 -2.12 10.17
CA TYR A 244 -0.19 -2.96 10.79
C TYR A 244 0.79 -3.51 9.76
N VAL A 245 2.00 -3.80 10.22
CA VAL A 245 2.94 -4.69 9.52
C VAL A 245 3.24 -5.86 10.45
N LEU A 246 3.03 -7.08 9.97
CA LEU A 246 3.33 -8.28 10.74
C LEU A 246 4.81 -8.64 10.57
N LEU A 247 5.46 -9.01 11.68
CA LEU A 247 6.89 -9.33 11.68
C LEU A 247 7.16 -10.81 11.36
N ASP A 248 6.16 -11.67 11.54
CA ASP A 248 6.24 -13.12 11.34
C ASP A 248 5.89 -13.51 9.89
N HIS A 249 6.41 -12.78 8.90
CA HIS A 249 6.18 -13.06 7.48
C HIS A 249 6.85 -14.38 7.07
N ASP A 250 6.22 -15.15 6.17
CA ASP A 250 6.83 -16.34 5.57
C ASP A 250 7.88 -15.89 4.53
N PRO A 251 9.19 -16.05 4.79
CA PRO A 251 10.23 -15.55 3.90
C PRO A 251 10.37 -16.40 2.62
N ASP A 252 9.61 -17.49 2.49
CA ASP A 252 9.55 -18.31 1.27
C ASP A 252 8.46 -17.82 0.29
N GLN A 253 7.59 -16.90 0.68
CA GLN A 253 6.61 -16.29 -0.22
C GLN A 253 7.31 -15.42 -1.29
N PRO A 254 6.98 -15.59 -2.58
CA PRO A 254 7.62 -14.82 -3.64
C PRO A 254 7.19 -13.35 -3.56
N ALA A 255 8.17 -12.44 -3.65
CA ALA A 255 7.91 -11.04 -3.91
C ALA A 255 7.80 -10.82 -5.43
N ILE A 256 6.61 -10.43 -5.90
CA ILE A 256 6.39 -10.07 -7.31
C ILE A 256 6.38 -8.54 -7.37
N PRO A 257 7.43 -7.88 -7.93
CA PRO A 257 7.63 -6.44 -7.76
C PRO A 257 6.52 -5.61 -8.41
N ARG A 258 6.11 -6.02 -9.62
CA ARG A 258 5.04 -5.39 -10.38
C ARG A 258 3.73 -6.12 -10.15
N ALA A 259 3.30 -6.27 -8.90
CA ALA A 259 2.02 -6.89 -8.58
C ALA A 259 1.41 -6.30 -7.33
N ILE A 260 0.09 -6.48 -7.21
CA ILE A 260 -0.65 -6.26 -5.97
C ILE A 260 -1.36 -7.57 -5.61
N ARG A 261 -1.31 -7.93 -4.33
CA ARG A 261 -2.02 -9.09 -3.78
C ARG A 261 -2.93 -8.61 -2.66
N LEU A 262 -4.18 -9.05 -2.70
CA LEU A 262 -5.17 -8.85 -1.64
C LEU A 262 -5.50 -10.21 -1.03
N ARG A 263 -5.58 -10.32 0.29
CA ARG A 263 -6.11 -11.51 0.96
C ARG A 263 -6.86 -11.13 2.23
N PRO A 264 -7.96 -11.83 2.57
CA PRO A 264 -8.68 -11.53 3.80
C PRO A 264 -7.81 -11.90 5.01
N ALA A 265 -7.92 -11.13 6.08
CA ALA A 265 -7.50 -11.57 7.40
C ALA A 265 -8.74 -12.14 8.09
N SER A 266 -8.84 -13.47 8.20
CA SER A 266 -10.04 -14.12 8.72
C SER A 266 -9.76 -15.10 9.85
N MET A 267 -10.77 -15.33 10.68
CA MET A 267 -10.83 -16.39 11.67
C MET A 267 -12.15 -17.16 11.45
N GLY A 268 -12.05 -18.33 10.82
CA GLY A 268 -13.20 -18.96 10.18
C GLY A 268 -13.82 -18.02 9.15
N SER A 269 -15.15 -17.89 9.19
CA SER A 269 -15.91 -17.05 8.27
C SER A 269 -15.87 -15.55 8.58
N GLU A 270 -15.30 -15.14 9.72
CA GLU A 270 -15.24 -13.72 10.10
C GLU A 270 -14.04 -13.01 9.49
N ILE A 271 -14.28 -11.87 8.84
CA ILE A 271 -13.22 -11.04 8.25
C ILE A 271 -12.84 -9.94 9.26
N LEU A 272 -11.62 -10.07 9.79
CA LEU A 272 -11.02 -9.20 10.80
C LEU A 272 -10.28 -8.01 10.17
N GLY A 273 -10.11 -8.04 8.86
CA GLY A 273 -9.35 -7.06 8.09
C GLY A 273 -8.92 -7.61 6.73
N GLY A 274 -7.86 -7.05 6.17
CA GLY A 274 -7.32 -7.51 4.90
C GLY A 274 -5.86 -7.13 4.72
N TYR A 275 -5.11 -8.02 4.08
CA TYR A 275 -3.74 -7.79 3.71
C TYR A 275 -3.65 -7.23 2.29
N ILE A 276 -2.75 -6.28 2.11
CA ILE A 276 -2.41 -5.68 0.83
C ILE A 276 -0.90 -5.81 0.66
N GLN A 277 -0.47 -6.59 -0.33
CA GLN A 277 0.93 -6.66 -0.71
C GLN A 277 1.18 -5.73 -1.90
N ILE A 278 2.16 -4.83 -1.75
CA ILE A 278 2.62 -3.91 -2.80
C ILE A 278 4.12 -4.11 -2.95
N ALA A 279 4.56 -4.41 -4.18
CA ALA A 279 5.98 -4.55 -4.50
C ALA A 279 6.74 -5.40 -3.46
N GLY A 280 6.16 -6.54 -3.05
CA GLY A 280 6.78 -7.47 -2.10
C GLY A 280 6.57 -7.16 -0.61
N PHE A 281 6.16 -5.93 -0.24
CA PHE A 281 5.85 -5.58 1.15
C PHE A 281 4.37 -5.83 1.45
N GLU A 282 4.08 -6.56 2.52
CA GLU A 282 2.71 -6.86 2.94
C GLU A 282 2.30 -6.00 4.14
N PHE A 283 1.20 -5.28 3.96
CA PHE A 283 0.54 -4.45 4.96
C PHE A 283 -0.77 -5.12 5.38
N LEU A 284 -1.17 -4.96 6.63
CA LEU A 284 -2.44 -5.43 7.16
C LEU A 284 -3.28 -4.24 7.60
N LEU A 285 -4.47 -4.08 7.03
CA LEU A 285 -5.52 -3.29 7.66
C LEU A 285 -6.28 -4.22 8.62
N SER A 286 -6.33 -3.90 9.92
CA SER A 286 -7.03 -4.72 10.92
C SER A 286 -8.04 -3.89 11.72
N PHE A 287 -9.16 -4.52 12.06
CA PHE A 287 -10.19 -3.97 12.94
C PHE A 287 -10.09 -4.55 14.36
N GLU A 288 -8.88 -4.99 14.74
CA GLU A 288 -8.53 -5.36 16.09
C GLU A 288 -7.00 -5.37 16.24
N THR A 289 -6.53 -5.82 17.40
CA THR A 289 -5.12 -6.08 17.61
C THR A 289 -4.74 -7.47 17.07
N PRO A 290 -3.89 -7.60 16.03
CA PRO A 290 -3.43 -8.91 15.57
C PRO A 290 -2.73 -9.70 16.68
N PRO A 291 -3.01 -11.01 16.87
CA PRO A 291 -2.48 -11.81 17.98
C PRO A 291 -1.03 -12.30 17.77
N VAL A 292 -0.27 -11.62 16.91
CA VAL A 292 1.10 -12.00 16.51
C VAL A 292 2.04 -10.80 16.62
N ARG A 293 3.35 -11.02 16.39
CA ARG A 293 4.33 -9.93 16.42
C ARG A 293 4.03 -8.95 15.30
N ARG A 294 3.92 -7.68 15.66
CA ARG A 294 3.38 -6.64 14.79
C ARG A 294 3.93 -5.28 15.15
N ILE A 295 3.87 -4.38 14.18
CA ILE A 295 4.05 -2.94 14.36
C ILE A 295 2.77 -2.26 13.92
N TYR A 296 2.16 -1.49 14.82
CA TYR A 296 1.01 -0.64 14.52
C TYR A 296 1.52 0.69 13.99
N ARG A 297 0.98 1.14 12.84
CA ARG A 297 1.29 2.40 12.17
C ARG A 297 2.79 2.72 12.15
N PRO A 298 3.61 1.95 11.42
CA PRO A 298 5.05 2.23 11.36
C PRO A 298 5.33 3.66 10.86
N CYS A 299 6.36 4.33 11.38
CA CYS A 299 6.79 5.64 10.84
C CYS A 299 7.53 5.51 9.51
N GLY A 300 8.02 4.32 9.19
CA GLY A 300 8.64 4.03 7.91
C GLY A 300 9.14 2.61 7.80
N ILE A 301 9.47 2.24 6.57
CA ILE A 301 10.13 0.99 6.21
C ILE A 301 11.42 1.36 5.48
N THR A 302 12.54 0.87 5.96
CA THR A 302 13.82 0.93 5.25
C THR A 302 14.12 -0.42 4.64
N PHE A 303 14.70 -0.42 3.46
CA PHE A 303 15.17 -1.61 2.78
C PHE A 303 16.63 -1.45 2.41
N SER A 304 17.43 -2.44 2.78
CA SER A 304 18.84 -2.56 2.39
C SER A 304 19.13 -3.98 1.94
N ARG A 305 20.27 -4.18 1.28
CA ARG A 305 20.69 -5.48 0.78
C ARG A 305 22.11 -5.79 1.25
N ARG A 306 22.31 -6.98 1.81
CA ARG A 306 23.62 -7.46 2.26
C ARG A 306 24.60 -7.39 1.08
N GLY A 307 25.84 -6.99 1.37
CA GLY A 307 26.91 -6.83 0.38
C GLY A 307 27.00 -5.43 -0.23
N PHE A 308 25.97 -4.59 -0.08
CA PHE A 308 26.07 -3.18 -0.39
C PHE A 308 26.51 -2.35 0.84
N PRO A 309 27.12 -1.17 0.63
CA PRO A 309 27.46 -0.26 1.71
C PRO A 309 26.23 0.07 2.58
N PRO A 310 26.39 0.35 3.90
CA PRO A 310 25.29 0.79 4.75
C PRO A 310 24.59 2.07 4.28
N SER A 311 25.26 2.85 3.42
CA SER A 311 24.71 4.03 2.75
C SER A 311 23.81 3.69 1.56
N SER A 312 23.62 2.42 1.19
CA SER A 312 22.68 1.99 0.16
C SER A 312 21.39 1.48 0.79
N TYR A 313 20.37 2.33 0.78
CA TYR A 313 19.06 2.02 1.31
C TYR A 313 17.95 2.67 0.48
N LYS A 314 16.75 2.11 0.58
CA LYS A 314 15.50 2.77 0.18
C LYS A 314 14.65 2.99 1.42
N MET A 315 13.93 4.09 1.51
CA MET A 315 13.03 4.40 2.63
C MET A 315 11.66 4.81 2.09
N VAL A 316 10.63 4.19 2.66
CA VAL A 316 9.26 4.68 2.63
C VAL A 316 8.93 5.24 4.01
N ALA A 317 8.66 6.54 4.10
CA ALA A 317 8.23 7.22 5.31
C ALA A 317 6.71 7.40 5.31
N PHE A 318 6.06 6.99 6.40
CA PHE A 318 4.65 7.27 6.64
C PHE A 318 4.57 8.47 7.59
N ALA A 319 4.22 9.62 7.04
CA ALA A 319 4.09 10.84 7.82
C ALA A 319 2.78 10.83 8.61
N TRP A 320 2.88 10.66 9.93
CA TRP A 320 1.76 10.65 10.85
C TRP A 320 1.60 12.01 11.55
N PRO A 321 0.40 12.36 12.06
CA PRO A 321 0.23 13.57 12.87
C PRO A 321 1.01 13.54 14.19
N GLU A 322 1.23 12.34 14.73
CA GLU A 322 1.93 12.09 15.98
C GLU A 322 3.28 11.37 15.79
N ILE A 323 4.19 11.60 16.73
CA ILE A 323 5.50 10.92 16.82
C ILE A 323 5.40 9.61 17.61
N GLY A 324 6.51 8.88 17.73
CA GLY A 324 6.58 7.65 18.55
C GLY A 324 6.17 6.37 17.83
N HIS A 325 5.96 6.45 16.52
CA HIS A 325 5.68 5.31 15.65
C HIS A 325 6.97 4.54 15.32
N PRO A 326 6.99 3.18 15.36
CA PRO A 326 8.22 2.42 15.16
C PRO A 326 8.69 2.40 13.70
N ILE A 327 10.01 2.40 13.46
CA ILE A 327 10.57 2.15 12.12
C ILE A 327 10.79 0.65 11.92
N ILE A 328 10.62 0.19 10.68
CA ILE A 328 10.90 -1.19 10.26
C ILE A 328 12.16 -1.18 9.41
N ASN A 329 13.16 -1.98 9.80
CA ASN A 329 14.38 -2.15 9.01
C ASN A 329 14.39 -3.53 8.37
N VAL A 330 14.31 -3.56 7.04
CA VAL A 330 14.33 -4.79 6.25
C VAL A 330 15.69 -4.93 5.57
N VAL A 331 16.30 -6.09 5.73
CA VAL A 331 17.59 -6.42 5.12
C VAL A 331 17.42 -7.67 4.28
N SER A 332 17.62 -7.55 2.97
CA SER A 332 17.75 -8.73 2.10
C SER A 332 19.09 -9.39 2.37
N ASN A 333 19.06 -10.69 2.67
CA ASN A 333 20.26 -11.51 2.85
C ASN A 333 20.81 -12.06 1.53
N VAL A 334 20.15 -11.81 0.40
CA VAL A 334 20.60 -12.26 -0.92
C VAL A 334 21.81 -11.40 -1.34
N PRO A 335 23.00 -12.01 -1.51
CA PRO A 335 24.22 -11.32 -1.94
C PRO A 335 24.02 -10.55 -3.25
N PRO A 336 24.78 -9.49 -3.53
CA PRO A 336 24.62 -8.68 -4.73
C PRO A 336 24.67 -9.52 -6.04
N GLU A 337 25.57 -10.49 -6.11
CA GLU A 337 25.79 -11.37 -7.27
C GLU A 337 24.66 -12.38 -7.53
N GLU A 338 23.73 -12.57 -6.58
CA GLU A 338 22.64 -13.53 -6.72
C GLU A 338 21.33 -12.88 -7.19
N ASN A 339 20.58 -13.59 -8.03
CA ASN A 339 19.27 -13.15 -8.47
C ASN A 339 18.21 -13.41 -7.39
N TYR A 340 17.71 -12.34 -6.76
CA TYR A 340 16.67 -12.40 -5.74
C TYR A 340 15.34 -13.02 -6.24
N ALA A 341 15.08 -13.00 -7.55
CA ALA A 341 13.91 -13.65 -8.13
C ALA A 341 14.06 -15.18 -8.22
N VAL A 342 15.23 -15.74 -7.89
CA VAL A 342 15.42 -17.19 -7.83
C VAL A 342 15.01 -17.69 -6.44
N PRO A 343 14.11 -18.68 -6.35
CA PRO A 343 13.72 -19.24 -5.08
C PRO A 343 14.92 -19.86 -4.34
N LYS A 344 15.18 -19.40 -3.13
CA LYS A 344 16.32 -19.83 -2.30
C LYS A 344 16.28 -21.29 -1.84
N ASN A 345 15.12 -21.95 -1.90
CA ASN A 345 14.94 -23.34 -1.47
C ASN A 345 13.73 -24.01 -2.18
N PRO A 346 13.59 -25.34 -2.11
CA PRO A 346 12.48 -26.06 -2.74
C PRO A 346 11.08 -25.62 -2.28
N ARG A 347 10.92 -25.19 -1.02
CA ARG A 347 9.63 -24.68 -0.51
C ARG A 347 9.28 -23.34 -1.16
N ALA A 348 10.22 -22.40 -1.22
CA ALA A 348 10.06 -21.14 -1.95
C ALA A 348 9.78 -21.41 -3.44
N ALA A 349 10.46 -22.38 -4.06
CA ALA A 349 10.21 -22.77 -5.44
C ALA A 349 8.78 -23.30 -5.65
N SER A 350 8.24 -24.00 -4.67
CA SER A 350 6.84 -24.49 -4.69
C SER A 350 5.81 -23.35 -4.63
N PHE A 351 6.15 -22.23 -3.97
CA PHE A 351 5.30 -21.03 -3.94
C PHE A 351 5.46 -20.14 -5.17
N HIS A 352 6.60 -20.18 -5.85
CA HIS A 352 6.91 -19.28 -6.97
C HIS A 352 5.93 -19.38 -8.18
N ARG A 353 5.11 -20.44 -8.24
CA ARG A 353 4.06 -20.66 -9.25
C ARG A 353 2.66 -20.80 -8.64
N ARG A 354 2.50 -20.51 -7.35
CA ARG A 354 1.23 -20.67 -6.64
C ARG A 354 0.87 -19.34 -5.99
N ILE A 355 -0.40 -18.99 -6.07
CA ILE A 355 -0.95 -17.94 -5.22
C ILE A 355 -1.20 -18.49 -3.83
N ALA A 356 -1.08 -17.62 -2.82
CA ALA A 356 -1.55 -17.96 -1.48
C ALA A 356 -3.05 -18.26 -1.56
N GLU A 357 -3.51 -19.28 -0.84
CA GLU A 357 -4.92 -19.64 -0.81
C GLU A 357 -5.77 -18.46 -0.32
N GLY A 358 -6.94 -18.26 -0.92
CA GLY A 358 -7.82 -17.12 -0.62
C GLY A 358 -7.28 -15.74 -1.05
N SER A 359 -6.18 -15.68 -1.81
CA SER A 359 -5.61 -14.42 -2.28
C SER A 359 -6.02 -14.07 -3.71
N LEU A 360 -6.44 -12.82 -3.89
CA LEU A 360 -6.62 -12.17 -5.18
C LEU A 360 -5.30 -11.52 -5.61
N ASN A 361 -4.78 -11.92 -6.76
CA ASN A 361 -3.52 -11.41 -7.30
C ASN A 361 -3.78 -10.70 -8.62
N VAL A 362 -3.19 -9.51 -8.76
CA VAL A 362 -3.19 -8.75 -10.02
C VAL A 362 -1.74 -8.49 -10.41
N ARG A 363 -1.36 -8.95 -11.60
CA ARG A 363 0.03 -8.95 -12.10
C ARG A 363 0.08 -8.64 -13.60
N PRO A 364 1.25 -8.27 -14.16
CA PRO A 364 1.41 -8.11 -15.59
C PRO A 364 1.19 -9.43 -16.36
N VAL A 365 0.87 -9.29 -17.64
CA VAL A 365 0.93 -10.38 -18.61
C VAL A 365 2.40 -10.79 -18.81
N GLN A 366 2.69 -12.10 -18.72
CA GLN A 366 4.05 -12.61 -18.90
C GLN A 366 4.51 -12.46 -20.36
N GLY A 367 5.81 -12.23 -20.56
CA GLY A 367 6.42 -12.09 -21.89
C GLY A 367 6.42 -10.68 -22.50
N GLN A 368 5.96 -9.66 -21.76
CA GLN A 368 5.86 -8.27 -22.25
C GLN A 368 6.74 -7.25 -21.49
N GLY A 369 7.81 -7.69 -20.82
CA GLY A 369 8.69 -6.79 -20.06
C GLY A 369 10.18 -7.15 -20.15
N PRO A 370 11.09 -6.22 -19.81
CA PRO A 370 12.54 -6.41 -19.87
C PRO A 370 13.08 -7.45 -18.88
N TYR A 371 12.28 -7.83 -17.88
CA TYR A 371 12.58 -8.93 -16.95
C TYR A 371 11.73 -10.14 -17.30
N ASN A 372 12.25 -10.96 -18.21
CA ASN A 372 11.71 -12.29 -18.45
C ASN A 372 12.55 -13.30 -17.64
N PRO A 373 12.06 -13.84 -16.52
CA PRO A 373 12.81 -14.80 -15.68
C PRO A 373 13.01 -16.17 -16.34
N SER A 374 12.64 -16.31 -17.63
CA SER A 374 12.80 -17.53 -18.42
C SER A 374 14.05 -17.56 -19.28
N VAL A 375 14.99 -16.63 -19.08
CA VAL A 375 16.35 -16.76 -19.60
C VAL A 375 17.27 -17.07 -18.41
N PRO A 376 17.94 -18.24 -18.41
CA PRO A 376 18.82 -18.68 -17.33
C PRO A 376 20.01 -17.74 -17.10
#